data_AF-A0A831L7Z8-F1
#
_entry.id   AF-A0A831L7Z8-F1
#
_cell.length_a   1.000
_cell.length_b   1.000
_cell.length_c   1.000
_cell.angle_alpha   90.00
_cell.angle_beta   90.00
_cell.angle_gamma   90.00
#
_symmetry.space_group_name_H-M   'P 1'
#
loop_
_entity.id
_entity.type
_entity.pdbx_description
1 polymer ?
#
loop_
_entity_poly.entity_id
_entity_poly.type
_entity_poly.pdbx_seq_one_letter_code
_entity_poly.pdbx_strand_id
1 'polypeptide(L)'
;MGHVVSPKGWAYFVTNEVDPGSKDGWRAVRLSPVLALPPARLADVGGQCAVEGEVGVSEVLLGWARGEPPPPWFELALGWRRYWVKLVPAYGASAPLSAPAHRLYILCADRRCDLSPLFALADPLKHPQYAAAVIRAHIHAESDGRWMPICDVVECPKTVFASPNYDNTLGKGALDILGDPEKLYVLVKLTYDRSKETRRAGYRLGLWSLNPDEVPKNLGETGTFTTAATAALGYIIHMVPKVDRYLRLQPITVL
;
A
#
# COMPACT_ATOMS: atom_id res chain seq x y z
N MET A 1 -11.38 -6.78 26.48
CA MET A 1 -11.03 -5.81 25.41
C MET A 1 -9.61 -6.13 24.96
N GLY A 2 -9.46 -6.83 23.83
CA GLY A 2 -8.13 -7.13 23.30
C GLY A 2 -7.48 -5.85 22.80
N HIS A 3 -6.24 -5.59 23.20
CA HIS A 3 -5.46 -4.50 22.64
C HIS A 3 -5.38 -4.69 21.11
N VAL A 4 -5.72 -3.65 20.34
CA VAL A 4 -5.54 -3.65 18.89
C VAL A 4 -4.03 -3.66 18.64
N VAL A 5 -3.48 -4.85 18.43
CA VAL A 5 -2.08 -5.03 18.03
C VAL A 5 -1.95 -4.54 16.59
N SER A 6 -1.06 -3.57 16.36
CA SER A 6 -0.74 -3.10 15.02
C SER A 6 -0.19 -4.28 14.20
N PRO A 7 -0.86 -4.71 13.11
CA PRO A 7 -0.46 -5.91 12.39
C PRO A 7 0.90 -5.72 11.74
N LYS A 8 1.74 -6.75 11.83
CA LYS A 8 3.06 -6.78 11.20
C LYS A 8 2.97 -7.17 9.74
N GLY A 9 2.97 -6.18 8.85
CA GLY A 9 2.96 -6.39 7.40
C GLY A 9 1.58 -6.31 6.74
N TRP A 10 1.54 -6.53 5.43
CA TRP A 10 0.34 -6.56 4.61
C TRP A 10 -0.41 -7.87 4.76
N ALA A 11 -1.72 -7.80 4.96
CA ALA A 11 -2.61 -8.95 4.78
C ALA A 11 -2.44 -9.58 3.40
N TYR A 12 -2.22 -10.89 3.40
CA TYR A 12 -2.29 -11.72 2.22
C TYR A 12 -3.41 -12.76 2.38
N PHE A 13 -3.83 -13.29 1.24
CA PHE A 13 -4.92 -14.22 1.09
C PHE A 13 -4.45 -15.34 0.18
N VAL A 14 -4.54 -16.58 0.64
CA VAL A 14 -4.35 -17.76 -0.19
C VAL A 14 -5.57 -17.92 -1.07
N THR A 15 -5.35 -17.94 -2.38
CA THR A 15 -6.42 -18.02 -3.39
C THR A 15 -6.35 -19.31 -4.18
N ASN A 16 -7.50 -19.64 -4.77
CA ASN A 16 -7.60 -20.74 -5.72
C ASN A 16 -7.15 -20.27 -7.11
N GLU A 17 -6.76 -21.23 -7.94
CA GLU A 17 -6.67 -21.01 -9.38
C GLU A 17 -8.07 -20.75 -9.91
N VAL A 18 -8.24 -19.66 -10.67
CA VAL A 18 -9.53 -19.26 -11.23
C VAL A 18 -9.41 -19.09 -12.74
N ASP A 19 -10.51 -19.38 -13.43
CA ASP A 19 -10.71 -18.94 -14.80
C ASP A 19 -11.11 -17.44 -14.76
N PRO A 20 -10.33 -16.52 -15.39
CA PRO A 20 -10.63 -15.09 -15.44
C PRO A 20 -12.03 -14.73 -15.99
N GLY A 21 -12.62 -15.62 -16.79
CA GLY A 21 -13.98 -15.51 -17.35
C GLY A 21 -15.09 -16.06 -16.45
N SER A 22 -14.74 -16.85 -15.42
CA SER A 22 -15.70 -17.45 -14.50
C SER A 22 -16.23 -16.45 -13.48
N LYS A 23 -17.50 -16.65 -13.06
CA LYS A 23 -18.12 -15.93 -11.93
C LYS A 23 -17.81 -16.58 -10.57
N ASP A 24 -17.36 -17.83 -10.58
CA ASP A 24 -17.17 -18.65 -9.38
C ASP A 24 -15.67 -18.92 -9.10
N GLY A 25 -15.36 -19.33 -7.86
CA GLY A 25 -14.01 -19.70 -7.44
C GLY A 25 -13.16 -18.54 -6.90
N TRP A 26 -13.64 -17.30 -7.05
CA TRP A 26 -13.01 -16.10 -6.50
C TRP A 26 -13.13 -16.04 -4.98
N ARG A 27 -12.08 -15.57 -4.32
CA ARG A 27 -12.13 -15.25 -2.90
C ARG A 27 -12.61 -13.81 -2.72
N ALA A 28 -13.76 -13.64 -2.08
CA ALA A 28 -14.30 -12.33 -1.78
C ALA A 28 -13.71 -11.73 -0.50
N VAL A 29 -13.28 -10.49 -0.59
CA VAL A 29 -12.89 -9.64 0.54
C VAL A 29 -13.83 -8.44 0.55
N ARG A 30 -14.66 -8.35 1.59
CA ARG A 30 -15.58 -7.22 1.77
C ARG A 30 -14.85 -6.10 2.48
N LEU A 31 -14.92 -4.91 1.91
CA LEU A 31 -14.30 -3.72 2.48
C LEU A 31 -15.33 -3.00 3.35
N SER A 32 -14.97 -2.69 4.59
CA SER A 32 -15.77 -1.86 5.48
C SER A 32 -14.87 -0.80 6.14
N PRO A 33 -15.09 0.50 5.88
CA PRO A 33 -16.09 1.07 4.96
C PRO A 33 -15.76 0.77 3.49
N VAL A 34 -16.72 1.04 2.60
CA VAL A 34 -16.49 1.03 1.15
C VAL A 34 -15.43 2.08 0.80
N LEU A 35 -14.52 1.72 -0.10
CA LEU A 35 -13.41 2.59 -0.51
C LEU A 35 -13.72 3.26 -1.85
N ALA A 36 -13.72 4.59 -1.86
CA ALA A 36 -13.82 5.34 -3.11
C ALA A 36 -12.48 5.31 -3.86
N LEU A 37 -12.52 5.28 -5.19
CA LEU A 37 -11.35 5.39 -6.06
C LEU A 37 -11.41 6.69 -6.88
N PRO A 38 -10.27 7.36 -7.10
CA PRO A 38 -10.23 8.62 -7.83
C PRO A 38 -10.52 8.41 -9.33
N PRO A 39 -11.25 9.34 -9.99
CA PRO A 39 -11.72 9.17 -11.38
C PRO A 39 -10.62 8.87 -12.41
N ALA A 40 -9.43 9.45 -12.24
CA ALA A 40 -8.32 9.33 -13.19
C ALA A 40 -7.81 7.89 -13.38
N ARG A 41 -7.99 7.02 -12.39
CA ARG A 41 -7.55 5.60 -12.47
C ARG A 41 -8.67 4.65 -12.88
N LEU A 42 -9.90 5.16 -13.02
CA LEU A 42 -11.07 4.38 -13.42
C LEU A 42 -11.15 4.16 -14.91
N ALA A 43 -10.65 5.10 -15.71
CA ALA A 43 -10.53 4.93 -17.15
C ALA A 43 -9.58 3.77 -17.51
N ASP A 44 -8.51 3.59 -16.74
CA ASP A 44 -7.50 2.54 -16.97
C ASP A 44 -8.06 1.12 -16.71
N VAL A 45 -8.97 0.97 -15.75
CA VAL A 45 -9.38 -0.35 -15.21
C VAL A 45 -10.86 -0.68 -15.43
N GLY A 46 -11.71 0.33 -15.62
CA GLY A 46 -13.16 0.20 -15.84
C GLY A 46 -13.61 0.37 -17.29
N GLY A 47 -12.71 0.75 -18.20
CA GLY A 47 -13.03 1.01 -19.60
C GLY A 47 -14.12 2.08 -19.76
N GLN A 48 -15.01 1.91 -20.75
CA GLN A 48 -16.13 2.84 -21.02
C GLN A 48 -17.22 2.87 -19.93
N CYS A 49 -17.15 1.99 -18.93
CA CYS A 49 -18.16 1.90 -17.86
C CYS A 49 -17.92 2.86 -16.68
N ALA A 50 -16.75 3.51 -16.62
CA ALA A 50 -16.48 4.55 -15.65
C ALA A 50 -17.12 5.87 -16.11
N VAL A 51 -18.43 6.02 -15.87
CA VAL A 51 -19.13 7.29 -16.04
C VAL A 51 -18.44 8.35 -15.16
N GLU A 52 -18.32 9.58 -15.66
CA GLU A 52 -17.65 10.71 -15.00
C GLU A 52 -18.00 10.80 -13.50
N GLY A 53 -17.08 10.38 -12.62
CA GLY A 53 -17.29 10.39 -11.17
C GLY A 53 -16.39 9.43 -10.38
N GLU A 54 -16.49 9.50 -9.06
CA GLU A 54 -15.88 8.52 -8.15
C GLU A 54 -16.67 7.21 -8.15
N VAL A 55 -15.99 6.07 -8.01
CA VAL A 55 -16.64 4.77 -7.81
C VAL A 55 -16.31 4.18 -6.46
N GLY A 56 -17.27 3.51 -5.85
CA GLY A 56 -17.11 2.82 -4.57
C GLY A 56 -16.77 1.35 -4.76
N VAL A 57 -15.58 0.92 -4.37
CA VAL A 57 -15.19 -0.49 -4.34
C VAL A 57 -15.73 -1.14 -3.06
N SER A 58 -16.86 -1.82 -3.20
CA SER A 58 -17.55 -2.48 -2.09
C SER A 58 -17.03 -3.89 -1.81
N GLU A 59 -16.45 -4.53 -2.81
CA GLU A 59 -15.98 -5.91 -2.75
C GLU A 59 -14.74 -6.07 -3.64
N VAL A 60 -13.76 -6.81 -3.14
CA VAL A 60 -12.57 -7.21 -3.89
C VAL A 60 -12.62 -8.72 -4.10
N LEU A 61 -12.46 -9.17 -5.33
CA LEU A 61 -12.45 -10.57 -5.72
C LEU A 61 -11.02 -10.97 -6.10
N LEU A 62 -10.41 -11.82 -5.28
CA LEU A 62 -9.03 -12.27 -5.43
C LEU A 62 -8.97 -13.66 -6.07
N GLY A 63 -8.05 -13.84 -7.00
CA GLY A 63 -7.77 -15.12 -7.65
C GLY A 63 -6.33 -15.18 -8.17
N TRP A 64 -5.87 -16.38 -8.51
CA TRP A 64 -4.60 -16.58 -9.20
C TRP A 64 -4.83 -17.29 -10.53
N ALA A 65 -4.00 -17.01 -11.54
CA ALA A 65 -4.04 -17.67 -12.83
C ALA A 65 -2.61 -17.98 -13.30
N ARG A 66 -2.40 -19.12 -13.97
CA ARG A 66 -1.08 -19.56 -14.46
C ARG A 66 -0.47 -18.67 -15.53
N GLY A 67 -1.29 -17.86 -16.19
CA GLY A 67 -0.89 -17.03 -17.30
C GLY A 67 -1.60 -15.69 -17.28
N GLU A 68 -1.13 -14.80 -18.14
CA GLU A 68 -1.75 -13.52 -18.39
C GLU A 68 -3.18 -13.70 -18.90
N PRO A 69 -4.19 -13.05 -18.28
CA PRO A 69 -5.56 -13.12 -18.74
C PRO A 69 -5.72 -12.35 -20.07
N PRO A 70 -6.59 -12.82 -20.99
CA PRO A 70 -6.89 -12.06 -22.20
C PRO A 70 -7.58 -10.73 -21.85
N PRO A 71 -7.60 -9.72 -22.74
CA PRO A 71 -8.34 -8.47 -22.54
C PRO A 71 -9.80 -8.71 -22.08
N PRO A 72 -10.39 -7.84 -21.24
CA PRO A 72 -10.00 -6.46 -20.95
C PRO A 72 -9.30 -6.26 -19.59
N TRP A 73 -8.38 -7.14 -19.22
CA TRP A 73 -7.62 -6.98 -17.97
C TRP A 73 -6.48 -5.97 -18.12
N PHE A 74 -6.29 -5.14 -17.10
CA PHE A 74 -5.19 -4.18 -17.03
C PHE A 74 -4.05 -4.75 -16.20
N GLU A 75 -2.84 -4.79 -16.75
CA GLU A 75 -1.65 -5.18 -15.98
C GLU A 75 -1.18 -4.03 -15.08
N LEU A 76 -1.01 -4.34 -13.79
CA LEU A 76 -0.42 -3.47 -12.80
C LEU A 76 0.89 -4.07 -12.27
N ALA A 77 2.02 -3.47 -12.67
CA ALA A 77 3.33 -3.82 -12.15
C ALA A 77 3.68 -2.95 -10.94
N LEU A 78 3.75 -3.56 -9.77
CA LEU A 78 4.15 -2.92 -8.51
C LEU A 78 5.52 -3.48 -8.10
N GLY A 79 6.57 -2.84 -8.59
CA GLY A 79 7.95 -3.22 -8.29
C GLY A 79 8.26 -4.60 -8.86
N TRP A 80 8.45 -5.58 -7.98
CA TRP A 80 8.68 -6.98 -8.37
C TRP A 80 7.40 -7.84 -8.41
N ARG A 81 6.23 -7.27 -8.11
CA ARG A 81 4.95 -7.99 -8.15
C ARG A 81 4.12 -7.55 -9.35
N ARG A 82 3.47 -8.52 -9.98
CA ARG A 82 2.58 -8.32 -11.12
C ARG A 82 1.17 -8.75 -10.75
N TYR A 83 0.22 -7.92 -11.15
CA TYR A 83 -1.21 -8.14 -10.95
C TYR A 83 -1.93 -7.83 -12.24
N TRP A 84 -3.10 -8.45 -12.43
CA TRP A 84 -4.06 -8.05 -13.44
C TRP A 84 -5.35 -7.63 -12.74
N VAL A 85 -5.87 -6.47 -13.12
CA VAL A 85 -7.05 -5.91 -12.48
C VAL A 85 -8.13 -5.59 -13.50
N LYS A 86 -9.39 -5.74 -13.08
CA LYS A 86 -10.56 -5.24 -13.82
C LYS A 86 -11.61 -4.76 -12.83
N LEU A 87 -12.35 -3.72 -13.20
CA LEU A 87 -13.44 -3.17 -12.40
C LEU A 87 -14.77 -3.47 -13.09
N VAL A 88 -15.75 -3.96 -12.34
CA VAL A 88 -17.07 -4.32 -12.88
C VAL A 88 -18.16 -3.71 -11.97
N PRO A 89 -19.28 -3.21 -12.52
CA PRO A 89 -20.41 -2.75 -11.71
C PRO A 89 -20.91 -3.83 -10.74
N ALA A 90 -21.26 -3.41 -9.52
CA ALA A 90 -21.91 -4.26 -8.54
C ALA A 90 -23.41 -3.97 -8.53
N TYR A 91 -24.24 -4.99 -8.79
CA TYR A 91 -25.70 -4.86 -8.79
C TYR A 91 -26.34 -5.15 -7.41
N GLY A 92 -25.53 -5.31 -6.35
CA GLY A 92 -25.99 -5.54 -4.98
C GLY A 92 -26.13 -4.24 -4.18
N ALA A 93 -27.11 -4.17 -3.28
CA ALA A 93 -27.50 -2.98 -2.52
C ALA A 93 -26.51 -2.52 -1.42
N SER A 94 -25.24 -2.92 -1.48
CA SER A 94 -24.18 -2.49 -0.56
C SER A 94 -23.38 -1.28 -1.05
N ALA A 95 -23.97 -0.48 -1.95
CA ALA A 95 -23.35 0.72 -2.46
C ALA A 95 -23.12 1.75 -1.33
N PRO A 96 -21.97 2.45 -1.32
CA PRO A 96 -21.84 3.61 -0.46
C PRO A 96 -22.85 4.66 -0.92
N LEU A 97 -23.44 5.40 0.03
CA LEU A 97 -24.36 6.51 -0.28
C LEU A 97 -23.70 7.60 -1.15
N SER A 98 -22.37 7.58 -1.30
CA SER A 98 -21.57 8.59 -1.98
C SER A 98 -21.11 8.23 -3.39
N ALA A 99 -21.23 6.97 -3.85
CA ALA A 99 -20.72 6.57 -5.17
C ALA A 99 -21.36 5.26 -5.71
N PRO A 100 -21.40 5.04 -7.03
CA PRO A 100 -21.84 3.77 -7.62
C PRO A 100 -20.97 2.60 -7.19
N ALA A 101 -21.61 1.49 -6.79
CA ALA A 101 -20.92 0.29 -6.31
C ALA A 101 -20.23 -0.48 -7.44
N HIS A 102 -18.98 -0.87 -7.19
CA HIS A 102 -18.18 -1.70 -8.07
C HIS A 102 -17.51 -2.84 -7.31
N ARG A 103 -17.18 -3.89 -8.06
CA ARG A 103 -16.32 -5.00 -7.65
C ARG A 103 -14.97 -4.86 -8.34
N LEU A 104 -13.90 -4.87 -7.56
CA LEU A 104 -12.53 -4.92 -8.08
C LEU A 104 -12.08 -6.38 -8.14
N TYR A 105 -11.77 -6.88 -9.32
CA TYR A 105 -11.13 -8.18 -9.48
C TYR A 105 -9.62 -7.99 -9.51
N ILE A 106 -8.90 -8.83 -8.78
CA ILE A 106 -7.45 -8.87 -8.74
C ILE A 106 -7.01 -10.31 -9.02
N LEU A 107 -6.28 -10.48 -10.12
CA LEU A 107 -5.52 -11.68 -10.43
C LEU A 107 -4.07 -11.48 -10.05
N CYS A 108 -3.55 -12.39 -9.24
CA CYS A 108 -2.17 -12.38 -8.80
C CYS A 108 -1.33 -13.37 -9.62
N ALA A 109 -0.05 -13.07 -9.78
CA ALA A 109 0.93 -13.96 -10.41
C ALA A 109 1.32 -15.15 -9.53
N ASP A 110 0.80 -15.28 -8.31
CA ASP A 110 0.99 -16.40 -7.42
C ASP A 110 -0.23 -16.60 -6.51
N ARG A 111 -0.30 -17.73 -5.79
CA ARG A 111 -1.44 -18.07 -4.92
C ARG A 111 -1.60 -17.16 -3.69
N ARG A 112 -0.60 -16.34 -3.36
CA ARG A 112 -0.61 -15.40 -2.23
C ARG A 112 -0.95 -14.01 -2.74
N CYS A 113 -2.25 -13.75 -2.86
CA CYS A 113 -2.77 -12.44 -3.22
C CYS A 113 -2.74 -11.46 -2.05
N ASP A 114 -2.75 -10.17 -2.36
CA ASP A 114 -2.91 -9.09 -1.38
C ASP A 114 -3.61 -7.87 -2.01
N LEU A 115 -3.85 -6.84 -1.21
CA LEU A 115 -4.61 -5.65 -1.60
C LEU A 115 -3.74 -4.47 -2.06
N SER A 116 -2.45 -4.69 -2.36
CA SER A 116 -1.57 -3.63 -2.90
C SER A 116 -2.13 -2.96 -4.15
N PRO A 117 -2.79 -3.67 -5.10
CA PRO A 117 -3.43 -3.01 -6.23
C PRO A 117 -4.46 -1.96 -5.82
N LEU A 118 -5.23 -2.21 -4.76
CA LEU A 118 -6.22 -1.26 -4.26
C LEU A 118 -5.56 0.03 -3.74
N PHE A 119 -4.45 -0.10 -3.01
CA PHE A 119 -3.68 1.05 -2.52
C PHE A 119 -3.04 1.83 -3.68
N ALA A 120 -2.50 1.14 -4.69
CA ALA A 120 -1.92 1.78 -5.87
C ALA A 120 -2.98 2.50 -6.73
N LEU A 121 -4.18 1.93 -6.86
CA LEU A 121 -5.31 2.55 -7.57
C LEU A 121 -5.88 3.76 -6.83
N ALA A 122 -5.75 3.80 -5.50
CA ALA A 122 -6.13 4.95 -4.68
C ALA A 122 -5.17 6.16 -4.82
N ASP A 123 -4.09 6.02 -5.60
CA ASP A 123 -3.13 7.08 -5.96
C ASP A 123 -2.58 7.86 -4.75
N PRO A 124 -1.62 7.31 -3.98
CA PRO A 124 -1.10 7.96 -2.78
C PRO A 124 -0.36 9.29 -3.06
N LEU A 125 0.00 9.59 -4.31
CA LEU A 125 0.70 10.84 -4.68
C LEU A 125 -0.26 11.99 -4.99
N LYS A 126 -1.41 11.72 -5.62
CA LYS A 126 -2.39 12.76 -5.94
C LYS A 126 -3.58 12.77 -4.98
N HIS A 127 -3.91 11.62 -4.41
CA HIS A 127 -5.13 11.37 -3.66
C HIS A 127 -4.84 10.62 -2.34
N PRO A 128 -3.90 11.11 -1.50
CA PRO A 128 -3.42 10.42 -0.30
C PRO A 128 -4.53 10.08 0.72
N GLN A 129 -5.62 10.85 0.75
CA GLN A 129 -6.77 10.60 1.61
C GLN A 129 -7.46 9.26 1.31
N TYR A 130 -7.53 8.85 0.03
CA TYR A 130 -8.11 7.57 -0.36
C TYR A 130 -7.14 6.45 -0.02
N ALA A 131 -5.85 6.61 -0.33
CA ALA A 131 -4.82 5.61 -0.04
C ALA A 131 -4.66 5.35 1.47
N ALA A 132 -4.72 6.39 2.30
CA ALA A 132 -4.70 6.26 3.76
C ALA A 132 -5.92 5.48 4.30
N ALA A 133 -7.09 5.63 3.67
CA ALA A 133 -8.28 4.85 4.02
C ALA A 133 -8.11 3.36 3.68
N VAL A 134 -7.43 3.03 2.57
CA VAL A 134 -7.08 1.64 2.22
C VAL A 134 -6.23 0.99 3.31
N ILE A 135 -5.21 1.69 3.81
CA ILE A 135 -4.35 1.18 4.88
C ILE A 135 -5.16 0.86 6.14
N ARG A 136 -6.06 1.77 6.54
CA ARG A 136 -6.94 1.56 7.71
C ARG A 136 -7.85 0.36 7.52
N ALA A 137 -8.45 0.18 6.34
CA ALA A 137 -9.27 -0.99 6.04
C ALA A 137 -8.45 -2.29 6.10
N HIS A 138 -7.22 -2.28 5.58
CA HIS A 138 -6.33 -3.43 5.54
C HIS A 138 -5.86 -3.91 6.91
N ILE A 139 -5.72 -2.99 7.87
CA ILE A 139 -5.39 -3.31 9.26
C ILE A 139 -6.45 -4.22 9.88
N HIS A 140 -7.72 -3.97 9.57
CA HIS A 140 -8.87 -4.68 10.15
C HIS A 140 -9.34 -5.89 9.33
N ALA A 141 -8.78 -6.11 8.14
CA ALA A 141 -9.16 -7.24 7.30
C ALA A 141 -8.76 -8.59 7.92
N GLU A 142 -9.72 -9.52 8.01
CA GLU A 142 -9.46 -10.92 8.28
C GLU A 142 -8.62 -11.51 7.13
N SER A 143 -7.47 -12.09 7.44
CA SER A 143 -6.48 -12.55 6.46
C SER A 143 -5.86 -13.88 6.87
N ASP A 144 -5.30 -14.62 5.90
CA ASP A 144 -4.64 -15.90 6.17
C ASP A 144 -3.25 -15.71 6.81
N GLY A 145 -2.71 -14.50 6.69
CA GLY A 145 -1.47 -14.11 7.32
C GLY A 145 -1.03 -12.73 6.89
N ARG A 146 0.16 -12.35 7.34
CA ARG A 146 0.77 -11.06 7.02
C ARG A 146 2.13 -11.26 6.37
N TRP A 147 2.41 -10.47 5.35
CA TRP A 147 3.65 -10.46 4.58
C TRP A 147 4.29 -9.08 4.72
N MET A 148 5.60 -9.03 5.00
CA MET A 148 6.35 -7.79 5.11
C MET A 148 7.17 -7.60 3.83
N PRO A 149 6.77 -6.74 2.89
CA PRO A 149 7.33 -6.74 1.53
C PRO A 149 8.83 -6.50 1.49
N ILE A 150 9.34 -5.62 2.34
CA ILE A 150 10.77 -5.36 2.38
C ILE A 150 11.63 -6.58 2.73
N CYS A 151 11.07 -7.57 3.42
CA CYS A 151 11.81 -8.80 3.73
C CYS A 151 12.11 -9.67 2.50
N ASP A 152 11.50 -9.38 1.34
CA ASP A 152 11.85 -10.03 0.07
C ASP A 152 13.17 -9.51 -0.51
N VAL A 153 13.60 -8.31 -0.10
CA VAL A 153 14.77 -7.62 -0.66
C VAL A 153 15.84 -7.29 0.38
N VAL A 154 15.55 -7.43 1.68
CA VAL A 154 16.53 -7.28 2.77
C VAL A 154 16.44 -8.42 3.78
N GLU A 155 17.55 -8.72 4.45
CA GLU A 155 17.60 -9.70 5.55
C GLU A 155 16.94 -9.16 6.83
N CYS A 156 15.60 -9.17 6.88
CA CYS A 156 14.81 -8.66 8.01
C CYS A 156 15.29 -9.07 9.42
N PRO A 157 15.74 -10.32 9.68
CA PRO A 157 16.24 -10.73 11.01
C PRO A 157 17.35 -9.84 11.60
N LYS A 158 18.11 -9.14 10.75
CA LYS A 158 19.24 -8.28 11.16
C LYS A 158 18.89 -6.79 11.16
N THR A 159 17.61 -6.45 11.08
CA THR A 159 17.15 -5.07 10.87
C THR A 159 16.14 -4.63 11.92
N VAL A 160 15.73 -3.35 11.83
CA VAL A 160 14.65 -2.76 12.62
C VAL A 160 13.36 -3.58 12.60
N PHE A 161 13.08 -4.32 11.51
CA PHE A 161 11.89 -5.16 11.35
C PHE A 161 11.86 -6.38 12.28
N ALA A 162 13.00 -6.77 12.86
CA ALA A 162 13.11 -7.86 13.83
C ALA A 162 13.24 -7.35 15.28
N SER A 163 13.11 -6.04 15.52
CA SER A 163 13.22 -5.47 16.86
C SER A 163 12.19 -6.07 17.83
N PRO A 164 12.55 -6.30 19.10
CA PRO A 164 11.59 -6.69 20.12
C PRO A 164 10.43 -5.69 20.19
N ASN A 165 9.19 -6.18 20.35
CA ASN A 165 8.00 -5.32 20.39
C ASN A 165 7.81 -4.41 19.16
N TYR A 166 8.32 -4.82 17.98
CA TYR A 166 8.17 -4.06 16.73
C TYR A 166 6.73 -3.60 16.52
N ASP A 167 5.77 -4.50 16.66
CA ASP A 167 4.35 -4.25 16.38
C ASP A 167 3.82 -3.08 17.23
N ASN A 168 4.17 -3.04 18.51
CA ASN A 168 3.73 -1.99 19.45
C ASN A 168 4.54 -0.70 19.37
N THR A 169 5.64 -0.67 18.62
CA THR A 169 6.56 0.48 18.53
C THR A 169 6.66 0.99 17.10
N LEU A 170 7.61 0.49 16.32
CA LEU A 170 7.88 0.90 14.94
C LEU A 170 6.75 0.52 13.99
N GLY A 171 6.14 -0.65 14.18
CA GLY A 171 4.98 -1.11 13.41
C GLY A 171 3.79 -0.18 13.58
N LYS A 172 3.45 0.18 14.82
CA LYS A 172 2.43 1.19 15.11
C LYS A 172 2.75 2.54 14.47
N GLY A 173 3.96 3.06 14.68
CA GLY A 173 4.38 4.34 14.09
C GLY A 173 4.36 4.34 12.55
N ALA A 174 4.67 3.20 11.92
CA ALA A 174 4.56 3.03 10.48
C ALA A 174 3.11 3.13 9.99
N LEU A 175 2.18 2.48 10.68
CA LEU A 175 0.75 2.55 10.35
C LEU A 175 0.17 3.94 10.62
N ASP A 176 0.63 4.63 11.66
CA ASP A 176 0.25 6.03 11.94
C ASP A 176 0.71 6.96 10.80
N ILE A 177 1.90 6.72 10.23
CA ILE A 177 2.41 7.46 9.06
C ILE A 177 1.56 7.16 7.82
N LEU A 178 1.30 5.88 7.53
CA LEU A 178 0.56 5.47 6.33
C LEU A 178 -0.94 5.80 6.42
N GLY A 179 -1.48 5.91 7.62
CA GLY A 179 -2.87 6.27 7.87
C GLY A 179 -3.12 7.79 7.91
N ASP A 180 -2.09 8.62 7.89
CA ASP A 180 -2.16 10.08 7.86
C ASP A 180 -1.94 10.59 6.42
N PRO A 181 -2.92 11.27 5.78
CA PRO A 181 -2.79 11.70 4.40
C PRO A 181 -1.60 12.64 4.11
N GLU A 182 -1.28 13.57 5.02
CA GLU A 182 -0.17 14.51 4.80
C GLU A 182 1.16 13.77 4.89
N LYS A 183 1.33 12.93 5.92
CA LYS A 183 2.55 12.14 6.09
C LYS A 183 2.71 11.12 4.98
N LEU A 184 1.65 10.46 4.56
CA LEU A 184 1.67 9.51 3.44
C LEU A 184 2.12 10.21 2.15
N TYR A 185 1.50 11.34 1.81
CA TYR A 185 1.87 12.13 0.63
C TYR A 185 3.36 12.49 0.65
N VAL A 186 3.84 13.08 1.75
CA VAL A 186 5.24 13.51 1.84
C VAL A 186 6.20 12.31 1.85
N LEU A 187 5.84 11.21 2.51
CA LEU A 187 6.63 9.97 2.53
C LEU A 187 6.81 9.44 1.11
N VAL A 188 5.73 9.30 0.34
CA VAL A 188 5.81 8.79 -1.02
C VAL A 188 6.53 9.80 -1.91
N LYS A 189 6.24 11.10 -1.79
CA LYS A 189 6.94 12.15 -2.54
C LYS A 189 8.46 12.10 -2.34
N LEU A 190 8.93 11.89 -1.11
CA LEU A 190 10.36 11.76 -0.79
C LEU A 190 11.06 10.59 -1.50
N THR A 191 10.31 9.58 -1.96
CA THR A 191 10.89 8.47 -2.73
C THR A 191 11.24 8.87 -4.17
N TYR A 192 10.51 9.84 -4.74
CA TYR A 192 10.68 10.34 -6.10
C TYR A 192 11.47 11.65 -6.16
N ASP A 193 11.20 12.56 -5.22
CA ASP A 193 11.77 13.90 -5.16
C ASP A 193 12.46 14.14 -3.82
N ARG A 194 13.77 14.43 -3.89
CA ARG A 194 14.61 14.71 -2.71
C ARG A 194 15.12 16.15 -2.70
N SER A 195 14.39 17.06 -3.36
CA SER A 195 14.69 18.48 -3.33
C SER A 195 14.78 19.00 -1.89
N LYS A 196 15.39 20.17 -1.74
CA LYS A 196 15.50 20.82 -0.44
C LYS A 196 14.10 21.06 0.16
N GLU A 197 13.13 21.50 -0.64
CA GLU A 197 11.76 21.74 -0.18
C GLU A 197 11.08 20.46 0.32
N THR A 198 11.19 19.36 -0.45
CA THR A 198 10.54 18.10 -0.08
C THR A 198 11.20 17.49 1.15
N ARG A 199 12.53 17.55 1.29
CA ARG A 199 13.23 17.16 2.52
C ARG A 199 12.85 18.03 3.72
N ARG A 200 12.57 19.32 3.53
CA ARG A 200 12.15 20.22 4.62
C ARG A 200 10.76 19.82 5.15
N ALA A 201 9.82 19.56 4.24
CA ALA A 201 8.52 19.01 4.61
C ALA A 201 8.66 17.66 5.33
N GLY A 202 9.52 16.78 4.80
CA GLY A 202 9.84 15.49 5.41
C GLY A 202 10.38 15.60 6.83
N TYR A 203 11.32 16.51 7.06
CA TYR A 203 11.91 16.76 8.37
C TYR A 203 10.86 17.28 9.36
N ARG A 204 10.06 18.27 8.96
CA ARG A 204 8.97 18.83 9.77
C ARG A 204 7.97 17.76 10.23
N LEU A 205 7.69 16.77 9.37
CA LEU A 205 6.76 15.68 9.66
C LEU A 205 7.41 14.47 10.35
N GLY A 206 8.70 14.53 10.69
CA GLY A 206 9.43 13.43 11.32
C GLY A 206 9.70 12.22 10.40
N LEU A 207 9.65 12.43 9.08
CA LEU A 207 9.89 11.40 8.06
C LEU A 207 11.35 11.36 7.60
N TRP A 208 12.05 12.49 7.71
CA TRP A 208 13.44 12.67 7.29
C TRP A 208 14.33 13.05 8.48
N SER A 209 15.56 12.51 8.53
CA SER A 209 16.40 12.56 9.73
C SER A 209 17.18 13.86 9.93
N LEU A 210 17.50 14.59 8.85
CA LEU A 210 18.33 15.79 8.92
C LEU A 210 17.59 17.03 8.46
N ASN A 211 17.76 18.13 9.18
CA ASN A 211 17.24 19.42 8.76
C ASN A 211 17.99 19.91 7.51
N PRO A 212 17.33 20.09 6.36
CA PRO A 212 18.02 20.54 5.14
C PRO A 212 18.44 22.01 5.19
N ASP A 213 18.03 22.78 6.19
CA ASP A 213 18.43 24.17 6.39
C ASP A 213 19.66 24.34 7.28
N GLU A 214 20.09 23.27 7.96
CA GLU A 214 21.31 23.29 8.76
C GLU A 214 22.53 22.93 7.92
N VAL A 215 23.69 23.50 8.27
CA VAL A 215 24.96 23.12 7.67
C VAL A 215 25.29 21.69 8.12
N PRO A 216 25.43 20.71 7.21
CA PRO A 216 25.75 19.34 7.59
C PRO A 216 27.08 19.29 8.35
N LYS A 217 27.14 18.51 9.43
CA LYS A 217 28.40 18.28 10.17
C LYS A 217 29.48 17.66 9.29
N ASN A 218 29.07 16.83 8.33
CA ASN A 218 29.92 16.20 7.33
C ASN A 218 29.45 16.57 5.91
N LEU A 219 30.37 17.07 5.08
CA LEU A 219 30.12 17.33 3.66
C LEU A 219 29.68 16.03 2.96
N GLY A 220 28.44 15.98 2.47
CA GLY A 220 27.87 14.84 1.75
C GLY A 220 26.70 14.12 2.45
N GLU A 221 26.46 14.38 3.74
CA GLU A 221 25.29 13.84 4.43
C GLU A 221 24.02 14.60 4.03
N THR A 222 23.13 13.93 3.28
CA THR A 222 21.86 14.53 2.82
C THR A 222 20.65 14.13 3.68
N GLY A 223 20.86 13.23 4.64
CA GLY A 223 19.87 12.65 5.54
C GLY A 223 19.36 11.29 5.06
N THR A 224 18.58 10.65 5.92
CA THR A 224 17.95 9.35 5.66
C THR A 224 16.51 9.39 6.14
N PHE A 225 15.72 8.38 5.77
CA PHE A 225 14.41 8.19 6.39
C PHE A 225 14.57 7.90 7.89
N THR A 226 13.66 8.43 8.71
CA THR A 226 13.61 8.04 10.12
C THR A 226 13.29 6.56 10.28
N THR A 227 13.48 5.97 11.46
CA THR A 227 13.19 4.55 11.68
C THR A 227 11.72 4.21 11.46
N ALA A 228 10.80 5.10 11.88
CA ALA A 228 9.37 4.93 11.64
C ALA A 228 9.01 5.08 10.14
N ALA A 229 9.61 6.04 9.44
CA ALA A 229 9.42 6.19 8.00
C ALA A 229 10.03 5.02 7.20
N THR A 230 11.16 4.48 7.64
CA THR A 230 11.75 3.25 7.10
C THR A 230 10.81 2.07 7.31
N ALA A 231 10.22 1.96 8.51
CA ALA A 231 9.23 0.94 8.79
C ALA A 231 8.00 1.08 7.88
N ALA A 232 7.45 2.28 7.71
CA ALA A 232 6.35 2.58 6.79
C ALA A 232 6.68 2.24 5.33
N LEU A 233 7.86 2.64 4.84
CA LEU A 233 8.34 2.23 3.52
C LEU A 233 8.47 0.72 3.44
N GLY A 234 8.85 0.03 4.51
CA GLY A 234 8.93 -1.42 4.55
C GLY A 234 7.61 -2.13 4.19
N TYR A 235 6.47 -1.51 4.52
CA TYR A 235 5.16 -1.96 4.09
C TYR A 235 4.94 -1.71 2.59
N ILE A 236 5.35 -0.57 2.04
CA ILE A 236 4.98 -0.16 0.68
C ILE A 236 6.13 -0.22 -0.34
N ILE A 237 7.25 -0.85 0.01
CA ILE A 237 8.52 -0.75 -0.74
C ILE A 237 8.40 -1.29 -2.16
N HIS A 238 7.55 -2.29 -2.37
CA HIS A 238 7.28 -2.87 -3.69
C HIS A 238 6.47 -1.92 -4.58
N MET A 239 5.91 -0.82 -4.05
CA MET A 239 5.10 0.14 -4.83
C MET A 239 5.83 1.46 -5.10
N VAL A 240 7.06 1.62 -4.62
CA VAL A 240 7.86 2.85 -4.75
C VAL A 240 9.19 2.55 -5.45
N PRO A 241 9.88 3.57 -5.99
CA PRO A 241 11.21 3.37 -6.57
C PRO A 241 12.21 2.84 -5.54
N LYS A 242 13.32 2.26 -6.02
CA LYS A 242 14.39 1.79 -5.14
C LYS A 242 14.94 2.94 -4.29
N VAL A 243 14.83 2.81 -2.98
CA VAL A 243 15.26 3.82 -1.99
C VAL A 243 16.18 3.25 -0.93
N ASP A 244 16.69 2.02 -1.11
CA ASP A 244 17.40 1.21 -0.12
C ASP A 244 18.55 1.96 0.57
N ARG A 245 19.31 2.75 -0.20
CA ARG A 245 20.44 3.55 0.32
C ARG A 245 20.06 4.63 1.33
N TYR A 246 18.78 4.97 1.45
CA TYR A 246 18.26 5.98 2.38
C TYR A 246 17.48 5.37 3.54
N LEU A 247 17.30 4.05 3.55
CA LEU A 247 16.58 3.35 4.60
C LEU A 247 17.47 3.18 5.82
N ARG A 248 16.91 3.46 7.01
CA ARG A 248 17.58 3.22 8.28
C ARG A 248 17.27 1.82 8.77
N LEU A 249 17.96 0.84 8.18
CA LEU A 249 17.71 -0.58 8.44
C LEU A 249 18.31 -1.09 9.77
N GLN A 250 19.35 -0.43 10.29
CA GLN A 250 19.96 -0.83 11.55
C GLN A 250 19.07 -0.44 12.74
N PRO A 251 18.86 -1.35 13.71
CA PRO A 251 18.20 -1.00 14.96
C PRO A 251 18.93 0.15 15.63
N ILE A 252 18.19 1.05 16.29
CA ILE A 252 18.81 1.99 17.20
C ILE A 252 19.27 1.15 18.39
N THR A 253 20.52 0.68 18.37
CA THR A 253 21.18 0.25 19.61
C THR A 253 21.28 1.51 20.45
N VAL A 254 20.48 1.57 21.51
CA VAL A 254 20.65 2.57 22.56
C VAL A 254 22.09 2.41 23.03
N LEU A 255 22.92 3.43 22.77
CA LEU A 255 24.21 3.62 23.45
C LEU A 255 23.91 4.13 24.86
#